data_AF-A0A963FU17-F1
#
_entry.id   AF-A0A963FU17-F1
#
_cell.length_a   1.000
_cell.length_b   1.000
_cell.length_c   1.000
_cell.angle_alpha   90.00
_cell.angle_beta   90.00
_cell.angle_gamma   90.00
#
_symmetry.space_group_name_H-M   'P 1'
#
loop_
_entity.id
_entity.type
_entity.pdbx_description
1 polymer ?
#
loop_
_entity_poly.entity_id
_entity_poly.type
_entity_poly.pdbx_seq_one_letter_code
_entity_poly.pdbx_strand_id
1 'polypeptide(L)'
;MLLFGFLLNLPWELLQVPFFAGMPSIAHWDGVIQCVTAAAGDAVILLAAFWATACLWRARMWITQPSLNATVAFVAMGIVVTIALEWWATGDSGRWTYAKTMPTIPGLGTGVLPLLQWLLIPPLVVWLVRRQIR
;
A
#
# COMPACT_ATOMS: atom_id res chain seq x y z
N MET A 1 -0.36 13.76 -4.08
CA MET A 1 0.17 12.46 -3.63
C MET A 1 -0.69 11.89 -2.52
N LEU A 2 -0.71 12.48 -1.33
CA LEU A 2 -1.49 12.00 -0.18
C LEU A 2 -2.98 11.81 -0.48
N LEU A 3 -3.63 12.81 -1.10
CA LEU A 3 -5.05 12.73 -1.44
C LEU A 3 -5.36 11.54 -2.37
N PHE A 4 -4.65 11.42 -3.49
CA PHE A 4 -4.84 10.30 -4.42
C PHE A 4 -4.44 8.96 -3.81
N GLY A 5 -3.37 8.92 -3.02
CA GLY A 5 -2.96 7.71 -2.29
C GLY A 5 -4.06 7.25 -1.34
N PHE A 6 -4.58 8.14 -0.50
CA PHE A 6 -5.66 7.80 0.42
C PHE A 6 -6.94 7.36 -0.31
N LEU A 7 -7.38 8.13 -1.31
CA LEU A 7 -8.61 7.83 -2.05
C LEU A 7 -8.56 6.55 -2.88
N LEU A 8 -7.36 6.10 -3.27
CA LEU A 8 -7.18 4.82 -3.97
C LEU A 8 -6.97 3.64 -3.01
N ASN A 9 -6.25 3.84 -1.91
CA ASN A 9 -6.05 2.79 -0.91
C ASN A 9 -7.34 2.50 -0.14
N LEU A 10 -8.18 3.49 0.17
CA LEU A 10 -9.39 3.25 0.97
C LEU A 10 -10.37 2.24 0.33
N PRO A 11 -10.75 2.36 -0.96
CA PRO A 11 -11.54 1.33 -1.63
C PRO A 11 -10.83 -0.03 -1.66
N TRP A 12 -9.51 -0.04 -1.81
CA TRP A 12 -8.73 -1.27 -1.85
C TRP A 12 -8.75 -2.00 -0.51
N GLU A 13 -8.57 -1.28 0.60
CA GLU A 13 -8.69 -1.79 1.97
C GLU A 13 -10.08 -2.39 2.22
N LEU A 14 -11.14 -1.67 1.83
CA LEU A 14 -12.51 -2.17 1.95
C LEU A 14 -12.75 -3.46 1.14
N LEU A 15 -12.15 -3.58 -0.04
CA LEU A 15 -12.22 -4.79 -0.86
C LEU A 15 -11.44 -5.97 -0.25
N GLN A 16 -10.42 -5.70 0.56
CA GLN A 16 -9.63 -6.74 1.23
C GLN A 16 -10.28 -7.29 2.50
N VAL A 17 -11.25 -6.59 3.10
CA VAL A 17 -11.93 -6.98 4.35
C VAL A 17 -12.30 -8.48 4.40
N PRO A 18 -12.88 -9.11 3.35
CA PRO A 18 -13.26 -10.53 3.38
C PRO A 18 -12.07 -11.51 3.49
N PHE A 19 -10.85 -11.05 3.23
CA PHE A 19 -9.63 -11.85 3.21
C PHE A 19 -8.85 -11.77 4.53
N PHE A 20 -9.29 -10.96 5.49
CA PHE A 20 -8.76 -10.92 6.84
C PHE A 20 -9.66 -11.71 7.79
N ALA A 21 -9.07 -12.57 8.61
CA ALA A 21 -9.80 -13.34 9.61
C ALA A 21 -10.34 -12.41 10.71
N GLY A 22 -11.58 -12.65 11.16
CA GLY A 22 -12.21 -11.88 12.24
C GLY A 22 -12.79 -10.52 11.82
N MET A 23 -12.37 -9.95 10.69
CA MET A 23 -12.92 -8.70 10.13
C MET A 23 -14.44 -8.76 9.81
N PRO A 24 -15.00 -9.88 9.33
CA PRO A 24 -16.46 -9.98 9.15
C PRO A 24 -17.25 -10.01 10.47
N SER A 25 -16.60 -10.26 11.60
CA SER A 25 -17.23 -10.43 12.92
C SER A 25 -17.05 -9.25 13.88
N ILE A 26 -16.22 -8.26 13.54
CA ILE A 26 -16.08 -7.04 14.35
C ILE A 26 -17.27 -6.10 14.12
N ALA A 27 -17.49 -5.15 15.04
CA ALA A 27 -18.49 -4.13 14.84
C ALA A 27 -18.19 -3.33 13.56
N HIS A 28 -19.21 -3.04 12.76
CA HIS A 28 -19.05 -2.39 11.46
C HIS A 28 -18.25 -1.09 11.55
N TRP A 29 -18.48 -0.28 12.60
CA TRP A 29 -17.77 0.98 12.79
C TRP A 29 -16.28 0.79 13.07
N ASP A 30 -15.91 -0.25 13.82
CA ASP A 30 -14.51 -0.57 14.10
C ASP A 30 -13.79 -1.02 12.81
N GLY A 31 -14.47 -1.79 11.95
CA GLY A 31 -13.94 -2.17 10.64
C GLY A 31 -13.71 -0.97 9.73
N VAL A 32 -14.63 0.00 9.72
CA VAL A 32 -14.46 1.26 8.98
C VAL A 32 -13.27 2.04 9.51
N ILE A 33 -13.14 2.20 10.83
CA ILE A 33 -11.99 2.89 11.45
C ILE A 33 -10.68 2.19 11.07
N GLN A 34 -10.64 0.86 11.11
CA GLN A 34 -9.45 0.09 10.71
C GLN A 34 -9.08 0.34 9.24
N CYS A 35 -10.03 0.25 8.30
CA CYS A 35 -9.77 0.49 6.88
C CYS A 35 -9.31 1.92 6.60
N VAL A 36 -9.93 2.92 7.26
CA VAL A 36 -9.52 4.33 7.13
C VAL A 36 -8.11 4.55 7.69
N THR A 37 -7.79 3.94 8.83
CA THR A 37 -6.47 4.03 9.46
C THR A 37 -5.40 3.35 8.59
N ALA A 38 -5.71 2.18 8.02
CA ALA A 38 -4.83 1.46 7.09
C ALA A 38 -4.56 2.31 5.84
N ALA A 39 -5.60 2.79 5.16
CA ALA A 39 -5.47 3.63 3.97
C ALA A 39 -4.70 4.93 4.23
N ALA A 40 -4.85 5.53 5.41
CA ALA A 40 -4.06 6.68 5.84
C ALA A 40 -2.58 6.31 6.02
N GLY A 41 -2.30 5.16 6.64
CA GLY A 41 -0.96 4.59 6.76
C GLY A 41 -0.31 4.39 5.38
N ASP A 42 -1.01 3.77 4.44
CA ASP A 42 -0.50 3.54 3.09
C ASP A 42 -0.24 4.85 2.33
N ALA A 43 -1.08 5.86 2.51
CA ALA A 43 -0.83 7.19 1.95
C ALA A 43 0.46 7.81 2.50
N VAL A 44 0.76 7.61 3.79
CA VAL A 44 2.02 8.05 4.41
C VAL A 44 3.21 7.25 3.85
N ILE A 45 3.08 5.93 3.70
CA ILE A 45 4.14 5.10 3.10
C ILE A 45 4.40 5.54 1.65
N LEU A 46 3.36 5.81 0.87
CA LEU A 46 3.48 6.36 -0.49
C LEU A 46 4.24 7.70 -0.49
N LEU A 47 3.97 8.58 0.47
CA LEU A 47 4.69 9.85 0.58
C LEU A 47 6.17 9.62 0.94
N ALA A 48 6.45 8.73 1.87
CA ALA A 48 7.82 8.38 2.26
C ALA A 48 8.61 7.78 1.09
N ALA A 49 8.01 6.81 0.38
CA ALA A 49 8.58 6.19 -0.81
C ALA A 49 8.82 7.22 -1.92
N PHE A 50 7.95 8.22 -2.06
CA PHE A 50 8.13 9.30 -3.03
C PHE A 50 9.39 10.12 -2.73
N TRP A 51 9.57 10.52 -1.47
CA TRP A 51 10.75 11.28 -1.05
C TRP A 51 12.02 10.45 -1.14
N ALA A 52 11.98 9.16 -0.76
CA ALA A 52 13.10 8.25 -0.94
C ALA A 52 13.52 8.15 -2.42
N THR A 53 12.55 7.97 -3.32
CA THR A 53 12.79 7.93 -4.77
C THR A 53 13.35 9.26 -5.27
N ALA A 54 12.82 10.39 -4.79
CA ALA A 54 13.32 11.72 -5.16
C ALA A 54 14.77 11.94 -4.72
N CYS A 55 15.17 11.44 -3.55
CA CYS A 55 16.55 11.47 -3.06
C CYS A 55 17.47 10.61 -3.93
N LEU A 56 17.05 9.39 -4.27
CA LEU A 56 17.83 8.48 -5.12
C LEU A 56 18.07 9.04 -6.53
N TRP A 57 17.07 9.68 -7.12
CA TRP A 57 17.17 10.28 -8.46
C TRP A 57 17.63 11.74 -8.46
N ARG A 58 17.92 12.33 -7.29
CA ARG A 58 18.26 13.76 -7.11
C ARG A 58 17.29 14.72 -7.82
N ALA A 59 16.04 14.30 -8.00
CA ALA A 59 15.04 15.01 -8.79
C ALA A 59 13.74 15.10 -8.00
N ARG A 60 13.52 16.25 -7.34
CA ARG A 60 12.29 16.48 -6.52
C ARG A 60 11.00 16.39 -7.34
N MET A 61 11.08 16.64 -8.64
CA MET A 61 9.95 16.65 -9.56
C MET A 61 9.92 15.43 -10.49
N TRP A 62 10.55 14.32 -10.10
CA TRP A 62 10.56 13.10 -10.93
C TRP A 62 9.15 12.64 -11.32
N ILE A 63 8.14 12.90 -10.50
CA ILE A 63 6.74 12.51 -10.75
C ILE A 63 6.06 13.26 -11.90
N THR A 64 6.55 14.45 -12.31
CA THR A 64 5.98 15.19 -13.46
C THR A 64 6.52 14.70 -14.80
N GLN A 65 7.70 14.10 -14.78
CA GLN A 65 8.35 13.42 -15.91
C GLN A 65 8.90 12.06 -15.45
N PRO A 66 8.01 11.10 -15.12
CA PRO A 66 8.41 9.84 -14.52
C PRO A 66 9.18 9.00 -15.53
N SER A 67 10.41 8.63 -15.18
CA SER A 67 11.13 7.57 -15.88
C SER A 67 10.61 6.21 -15.41
N LEU A 68 10.79 5.18 -16.24
CA LEU A 68 10.44 3.81 -15.86
C LEU A 68 11.18 3.40 -14.58
N ASN A 69 12.49 3.70 -14.51
CA ASN A 69 13.32 3.31 -13.38
C ASN A 69 12.89 3.98 -12.06
N ALA A 70 12.52 5.27 -12.10
CA ALA A 70 12.01 5.96 -10.91
C ALA A 70 10.66 5.38 -10.45
N THR A 71 9.77 5.07 -11.39
CA THR A 71 8.47 4.42 -11.08
C THR A 71 8.66 3.03 -10.49
N VAL A 72 9.58 2.22 -11.04
CA VAL A 72 9.90 0.89 -10.53
C VAL A 72 10.51 0.97 -9.13
N ALA A 73 11.44 1.90 -8.89
CA ALA A 73 12.02 2.11 -7.56
C ALA A 73 10.95 2.53 -6.54
N PHE A 74 10.04 3.41 -6.94
CA PHE A 74 8.93 3.87 -6.11
C PHE A 74 8.01 2.70 -5.68
N VAL A 75 7.62 1.85 -6.64
CA VAL A 75 6.85 0.62 -6.37
C VAL A 75 7.62 -0.34 -5.48
N ALA A 76 8.91 -0.55 -5.76
CA ALA A 76 9.75 -1.46 -5.00
C ALA A 76 9.88 -1.05 -3.52
N MET A 77 9.95 0.25 -3.22
CA MET A 77 9.97 0.73 -1.83
C MET A 77 8.69 0.40 -1.09
N GLY A 78 7.55 0.54 -1.76
CA GLY A 78 6.27 0.08 -1.25
C GLY A 78 6.27 -1.40 -0.87
N ILE A 79 6.65 -2.25 -1.83
CA ILE A 79 6.70 -3.71 -1.65
C ILE A 79 7.62 -4.09 -0.49
N VAL A 80 8.82 -3.49 -0.40
CA VAL A 80 9.77 -3.76 0.69
C VAL A 80 9.17 -3.38 2.04
N VAL A 81 8.52 -2.22 2.13
CA VAL A 81 7.86 -1.79 3.37
C VAL A 81 6.72 -2.74 3.74
N THR A 82 5.90 -3.18 2.78
CA THR A 82 4.82 -4.14 3.02
C THR A 82 5.34 -5.46 3.55
N ILE A 83 6.36 -6.04 2.90
CA ILE A 83 6.94 -7.31 3.35
C ILE A 83 7.49 -7.16 4.77
N ALA A 84 8.17 -6.05 5.07
CA ALA A 84 8.70 -5.78 6.40
C ALA A 84 7.59 -5.62 7.46
N LEU A 85 6.52 -4.88 7.14
CA LEU A 85 5.37 -4.71 8.03
C LEU A 85 4.62 -6.02 8.24
N GLU A 86 4.45 -6.82 7.20
CA GLU A 86 3.79 -8.11 7.29
C GLU A 86 4.59 -9.11 8.11
N TRP A 87 5.91 -9.18 7.92
CA TRP A 87 6.77 -10.01 8.78
C TRP A 87 6.67 -9.60 10.25
N TRP A 88 6.62 -8.30 10.52
CA TRP A 88 6.45 -7.82 11.88
C TRP A 88 5.05 -8.13 12.44
N ALA A 89 4.01 -8.04 11.61
CA ALA A 89 2.61 -8.20 12.03
C ALA A 89 2.13 -9.66 12.11
N THR A 90 2.64 -10.54 11.25
CA THR A 90 2.32 -11.98 11.20
C THR A 90 3.30 -12.84 12.00
N GLY A 91 4.45 -12.29 12.41
CA GLY A 91 5.33 -12.88 13.41
C GLY A 91 4.77 -12.76 14.84
N ASP A 92 5.65 -12.53 15.81
CA ASP A 92 5.34 -12.60 17.26
C ASP A 92 4.24 -11.63 17.75
N SER A 93 3.85 -10.64 16.95
CA SER A 93 2.88 -9.62 17.35
C SER A 93 1.42 -10.01 17.11
N GLY A 94 1.14 -11.01 16.25
CA GLY A 94 -0.21 -11.54 16.00
C GLY A 94 -1.28 -10.49 15.68
N ARG A 95 -0.89 -9.34 15.10
CA ARG A 95 -1.75 -8.14 15.02
C ARG A 95 -2.93 -8.32 14.07
N TRP A 96 -2.77 -9.14 13.05
CA TRP A 96 -3.86 -9.58 12.17
C TRP A 96 -3.55 -10.97 11.63
N THR A 97 -4.59 -11.68 11.23
CA THR A 97 -4.48 -13.03 10.67
C THR A 97 -5.23 -13.07 9.35
N TYR A 98 -4.62 -13.69 8.33
CA TYR A 98 -5.29 -13.88 7.05
C TYR A 98 -6.37 -14.96 7.15
N ALA A 99 -7.48 -14.74 6.44
CA ALA A 99 -8.48 -15.77 6.25
C ALA A 99 -7.91 -16.91 5.39
N LYS A 100 -8.48 -18.12 5.50
CA LYS A 100 -8.07 -19.28 4.68
C LYS A 100 -8.20 -19.03 3.17
N THR A 101 -9.02 -18.06 2.78
CA THR A 101 -9.27 -17.65 1.40
C THR A 101 -8.23 -16.68 0.86
N MET A 102 -7.35 -16.12 1.71
CA MET A 102 -6.31 -15.20 1.27
C MET A 102 -5.19 -15.97 0.56
N PRO A 103 -4.94 -15.70 -0.74
CA PRO A 103 -3.75 -16.22 -1.39
C PRO A 103 -2.52 -15.56 -0.76
N THR A 104 -1.56 -16.38 -0.32
CA THR A 104 -0.28 -15.92 0.23
C THR A 104 0.87 -16.38 -0.67
N ILE A 105 1.99 -15.64 -0.63
CA ILE A 105 3.20 -16.04 -1.35
C ILE A 105 3.92 -17.14 -0.56
N PRO A 106 4.12 -18.33 -1.14
CA PRO A 106 4.88 -19.41 -0.51
C PRO A 106 6.29 -18.94 -0.12
N GLY A 107 6.70 -19.22 1.11
CA GLY A 107 8.02 -18.84 1.64
C GLY A 107 8.08 -17.46 2.30
N LEU A 108 7.22 -16.52 1.92
CA LEU A 108 7.11 -15.21 2.59
C LEU A 108 5.98 -15.15 3.61
N GLY A 109 4.91 -15.94 3.41
CA GLY A 109 3.68 -15.85 4.21
C GLY A 109 2.86 -14.59 3.92
N THR A 110 3.35 -13.73 3.03
CA THR A 110 2.79 -12.42 2.73
C THR A 110 1.53 -12.51 1.87
N GLY A 111 0.53 -11.69 2.18
CA GLY A 111 -0.72 -11.64 1.43
C GLY A 111 -0.52 -11.14 0.00
N VAL A 112 -1.15 -11.78 -0.99
CA VAL A 112 -1.05 -11.33 -2.39
C VAL A 112 -1.78 -10.00 -2.61
N LEU A 113 -2.89 -9.74 -1.91
CA LEU A 113 -3.65 -8.50 -2.10
C LEU A 113 -2.90 -7.23 -1.65
N PRO A 114 -2.20 -7.20 -0.50
CA PRO A 114 -1.30 -6.10 -0.15
C PRO A 114 -0.19 -5.89 -1.18
N LEU A 115 0.39 -6.95 -1.73
CA LEU A 115 1.41 -6.81 -2.78
C LEU A 115 0.83 -6.25 -4.08
N LEU A 116 -0.36 -6.70 -4.48
CA LEU A 116 -1.08 -6.16 -5.63
C LEU A 116 -1.45 -4.69 -5.44
N GLN A 117 -1.74 -4.26 -4.21
CA GLN A 117 -1.94 -2.86 -3.86
C GLN A 117 -0.76 -2.00 -4.30
N TRP A 118 0.45 -2.42 -3.91
CA TRP A 118 1.69 -1.72 -4.23
C TRP A 118 2.10 -1.85 -5.70
N LEU A 119 1.64 -2.87 -6.40
CA LEU A 119 1.86 -2.98 -7.85
C LEU A 119 0.94 -2.06 -8.66
N LEU A 120 -0.29 -1.83 -8.20
CA LEU A 120 -1.33 -1.14 -8.98
C LEU A 120 -1.53 0.33 -8.57
N ILE A 121 -1.60 0.61 -7.28
CA ILE A 121 -1.94 1.94 -6.77
C ILE A 121 -0.83 2.96 -7.00
N PRO A 122 0.46 2.70 -6.68
CA PRO A 122 1.50 3.71 -6.86
C PRO A 122 1.67 4.19 -8.31
N PRO A 123 1.68 3.32 -9.34
CA PRO A 123 1.70 3.77 -10.74
C PRO A 123 0.48 4.62 -11.11
N LEU A 124 -0.71 4.24 -10.63
CA LEU A 124 -1.94 5.00 -10.85
C LEU A 124 -1.89 6.38 -10.18
N VAL A 125 -1.36 6.47 -8.97
CA VAL A 125 -1.11 7.73 -8.26
C VAL A 125 -0.14 8.61 -9.06
N VAL A 126 0.98 8.06 -9.55
CA VAL A 126 1.93 8.79 -10.41
C VAL A 126 1.24 9.34 -11.66
N TRP A 127 0.41 8.53 -12.32
CA TRP A 127 -0.35 8.96 -13.48
C TRP A 127 -1.34 10.09 -13.18
N LEU A 128 -2.14 9.98 -12.10
CA LEU A 128 -3.10 11.00 -11.68
C LEU A 128 -2.40 12.31 -11.31
N VAL A 129 -1.33 12.25 -10.53
CA VAL A 129 -0.54 13.43 -10.13
C VAL A 129 0.03 14.12 -11.37
N ARG A 130 0.62 13.36 -12.29
CA ARG A 130 1.17 13.91 -13.54
C ARG A 130 0.10 14.59 -14.39
N ARG A 131 -1.11 14.02 -14.45
CA ARG A 131 -2.22 14.57 -15.25
C ARG A 131 -2.77 15.87 -14.68
N GLN A 132 -2.72 16.07 -13.37
CA GLN A 132 -3.30 17.25 -12.69
C GLN A 132 -2.30 18.41 -12.52
N ILE A 133 -0.99 18.11 -12.53
CA ILE A 133 0.07 19.12 -12.40
C ILE A 133 0.54 19.63 -13.78
N ARG A 134 0.16 18.96 -14.88
CA ARG A 134 0.37 19.44 -16.26
C ARG A 134 -0.79 20.31 -16.70
#